data_AF-A0A1V8V4R8-F1
#
_entry.id   AF-A0A1V8V4R8-F1
#
_cell.length_a   1.000
_cell.length_b   1.000
_cell.length_c   1.000
_cell.angle_alpha   90.00
_cell.angle_beta   90.00
_cell.angle_gamma   90.00
#
_symmetry.space_group_name_H-M   'P 1'
#
loop_
_entity.id
_entity.type
_entity.pdbx_description
1 polymer ?
#
loop_
_entity_poly.entity_id
_entity_poly.type
_entity_poly.pdbx_seq_one_letter_code
_entity_poly.pdbx_strand_id
1 'polypeptide(L)'
;MLYVYPISAFHRLDPKEILGLINPDTNTISCVGHAPSKHRRCRVAIAKHNLDAARKVLDELGRPDLASVGVRKLLLLLAGYTLCRRWHQDQAQEVANRWFPVFMSVGDWDKQDDSDGEVNDTNASGDEYDAEIHELRLQLRALITRKRNARPPPEATYEGAQAYAEALVWPQRTREADEKCRAERARTVEASRHAEATRRAEEARVAEEARFAEEARLALEARSAEDACLAEAAREAAEEQRRKVEHQAECEREKQEVEVGARTECDRLAKEKAEQYRRDGDWMVQEAHHAETQTWRDAWTRCTEAFGKILC
;
A
#
# COMPACT_ATOMS: atom_id res chain seq x y z
N MET A 1 52.29 -4.27 39.80
CA MET A 1 51.43 -5.46 39.85
C MET A 1 50.42 -5.34 38.73
N LEU A 2 50.54 -6.22 37.74
CA LEU A 2 49.66 -6.32 36.59
C LEU A 2 48.35 -6.98 37.03
N TYR A 3 47.22 -6.29 36.95
CA TYR A 3 45.91 -6.94 36.93
C TYR A 3 45.46 -7.02 35.47
N VAL A 4 45.81 -8.13 34.85
CA VAL A 4 45.33 -8.55 33.54
C VAL A 4 43.87 -8.96 33.71
N TYR A 5 42.93 -8.19 33.16
CA TYR A 5 41.56 -8.67 32.96
C TYR A 5 41.49 -9.35 31.58
N PRO A 6 41.03 -10.61 31.49
CA PRO A 6 40.91 -11.32 30.22
C PRO A 6 39.79 -10.71 29.35
N ILE A 7 39.93 -10.87 28.03
CA ILE A 7 39.10 -10.35 26.92
C ILE A 7 37.72 -11.05 26.88
N SER A 8 37.06 -11.22 28.02
CA SER A 8 35.83 -12.03 28.18
C SER A 8 34.78 -11.38 29.08
N ALA A 9 34.88 -10.06 29.33
CA ALA A 9 33.98 -9.34 30.24
C ALA A 9 32.86 -8.55 29.54
N PHE A 10 32.84 -8.48 28.20
CA PHE A 10 31.75 -7.81 27.47
C PHE A 10 30.41 -8.55 27.52
N HIS A 11 30.37 -9.80 27.98
CA HIS A 11 29.14 -10.59 28.11
C HIS A 11 28.38 -10.41 29.43
N ARG A 12 28.74 -9.45 30.31
CA ARG A 12 28.09 -9.32 31.63
C ARG A 12 27.64 -7.92 32.05
N LEU A 13 27.69 -6.91 31.19
CA LEU A 13 27.03 -5.64 31.47
C LEU A 13 25.76 -5.57 30.63
N ASP A 14 24.61 -5.78 31.27
CA ASP A 14 23.31 -5.67 30.63
C ASP A 14 23.20 -4.24 30.06
N PRO A 15 23.00 -4.03 28.75
CA PRO A 15 22.88 -2.70 28.13
C PRO A 15 21.87 -1.77 28.83
N LYS A 16 20.93 -2.37 29.60
CA LYS A 16 19.97 -1.68 30.46
C LYS A 16 20.60 -0.85 31.58
N GLU A 17 21.73 -1.30 32.15
CA GLU A 17 22.45 -0.60 33.22
C GLU A 17 23.31 0.54 32.67
N ILE A 18 23.89 0.36 31.48
CA ILE A 18 24.76 1.34 30.82
C ILE A 18 23.97 2.55 30.31
N LEU A 19 22.76 2.34 29.77
CA LEU A 19 21.97 3.39 29.13
C LEU A 19 20.99 4.12 30.08
N GLY A 20 21.01 3.78 31.37
CA GLY A 20 20.18 4.42 32.38
C GLY A 20 18.68 4.22 32.16
N LEU A 21 18.27 3.04 31.66
CA LEU A 21 16.86 2.76 31.37
C LEU A 21 16.00 2.68 32.64
N ILE A 22 16.59 2.32 33.79
CA ILE A 22 15.95 2.33 35.09
C ILE A 22 15.87 3.78 35.60
N ASN A 23 14.68 4.23 35.99
CA ASN A 23 14.51 5.55 36.56
C ASN A 23 14.99 5.57 38.02
N PRO A 24 15.96 6.43 38.39
CA PRO A 24 16.46 6.50 39.77
C PRO A 24 15.40 6.93 40.79
N ASP A 25 14.38 7.70 40.37
CA ASP A 25 13.32 8.18 41.26
C ASP A 25 12.33 7.08 41.66
N THR A 26 12.08 6.12 40.77
CA THR A 26 11.01 5.12 40.92
C THR A 26 11.52 3.69 40.94
N ASN A 27 12.81 3.48 40.67
CA ASN A 27 13.46 2.18 40.51
C ASN A 27 12.75 1.25 39.49
N THR A 28 12.04 1.84 38.52
CA THR A 28 11.28 1.12 37.48
C THR A 28 11.67 1.61 36.09
N ILE A 29 11.40 0.80 35.05
CA ILE A 29 11.60 1.21 33.66
C ILE A 29 10.47 2.18 33.25
N SER A 30 10.79 3.47 33.24
CA SER A 30 9.89 4.55 32.83
C SER A 30 10.51 5.37 31.70
N CYS A 31 9.69 6.22 31.09
CA CYS A 31 10.09 7.11 30.01
C CYS A 31 11.45 7.79 30.27
N VAL A 32 12.36 7.69 29.30
CA VAL A 32 13.72 8.28 29.37
C VAL A 32 13.73 9.79 29.14
N GLY A 33 12.62 10.33 28.63
CA GLY A 33 12.46 11.75 28.33
C GLY A 33 12.50 12.65 29.56
N HIS A 34 13.03 13.86 29.37
CA HIS A 34 13.07 14.92 30.38
C HIS A 34 11.79 15.77 30.29
N ALA A 35 11.12 15.98 31.42
CA ALA A 35 9.93 16.83 31.50
C ALA A 35 10.33 18.24 31.96
N PRO A 36 10.42 19.24 31.04
CA PRO A 36 10.97 20.57 31.38
C PRO A 36 10.14 21.28 32.45
N SER A 37 8.81 21.11 32.42
CA SER A 37 7.88 21.71 33.38
C SER A 37 7.99 21.18 34.81
N LYS A 38 8.65 20.03 35.00
CA LYS A 38 8.85 19.39 36.30
C LYS A 38 10.33 19.25 36.67
N HIS A 39 11.23 19.75 35.82
CA HIS A 39 12.68 19.67 35.97
C HIS A 39 13.20 18.28 36.37
N ARG A 40 12.57 17.21 35.88
CA ARG A 40 12.89 15.82 36.25
C ARG A 40 12.61 14.86 35.11
N ARG A 41 13.11 13.63 35.25
CA ARG A 41 12.80 12.53 34.32
C ARG A 41 11.31 12.17 34.39
N CYS A 42 10.74 11.82 33.25
CA CYS A 42 9.37 11.38 33.14
C CYS A 42 9.15 10.05 33.91
N ARG A 43 8.10 9.99 34.73
CA ARG A 43 7.71 8.79 35.51
C ARG A 43 6.65 7.93 34.82
N VAL A 44 6.25 8.29 33.60
CA VAL A 44 5.26 7.52 32.85
C VAL A 44 5.85 6.16 32.48
N ALA A 45 5.15 5.10 32.85
CA ALA A 45 5.52 3.74 32.48
C ALA A 45 5.43 3.55 30.96
N ILE A 46 6.37 2.77 30.41
CA ILE A 46 6.37 2.42 29.00
C ILE A 46 5.50 1.17 28.80
N ALA A 47 4.73 1.16 27.71
CA ALA A 47 3.87 0.03 27.38
C ALA A 47 4.69 -1.24 27.16
N LYS A 48 4.15 -2.39 27.60
CA LYS A 48 4.85 -3.69 27.55
C LYS A 48 5.37 -4.04 26.15
N HIS A 49 4.58 -3.83 25.10
CA HIS A 49 4.98 -4.12 23.71
C HIS A 49 6.18 -3.28 23.24
N ASN A 50 6.30 -2.04 23.72
CA ASN A 50 7.45 -1.18 23.44
C ASN A 50 8.68 -1.64 24.23
N LEU A 51 8.51 -2.11 25.46
CA LEU A 51 9.60 -2.73 26.24
C LEU A 51 10.10 -4.01 25.56
N ASP A 52 9.21 -4.82 25.02
CA ASP A 52 9.57 -6.03 24.27
C ASP A 52 10.31 -5.70 22.97
N ALA A 53 9.90 -4.65 22.25
CA ALA A 53 10.62 -4.15 21.08
C ALA A 53 11.99 -3.56 21.44
N ALA A 54 12.06 -2.75 22.51
CA ALA A 54 13.32 -2.21 23.03
C ALA A 54 14.29 -3.32 23.42
N ARG A 55 13.81 -4.41 24.03
CA ARG A 55 14.64 -5.57 24.37
C ARG A 55 15.30 -6.22 23.16
N LYS A 56 14.55 -6.40 22.06
CA LYS A 56 15.12 -6.92 20.80
C LYS A 56 16.23 -6.02 20.24
N VAL A 57 16.05 -4.71 20.31
CA VAL A 57 17.06 -3.74 19.86
C VAL A 57 18.31 -3.77 20.75
N LEU A 58 18.15 -3.98 22.06
CA LEU A 58 19.28 -4.17 22.98
C LEU A 58 20.04 -5.47 22.69
N ASP A 59 19.33 -6.55 22.36
CA ASP A 59 19.94 -7.83 21.97
C ASP A 59 20.74 -7.69 20.66
N GLU A 60 20.26 -6.87 19.72
CA GLU A 60 20.98 -6.54 18.49
C GLU A 60 22.23 -5.69 18.78
N LEU A 61 22.12 -4.66 19.62
CA LEU A 61 23.25 -3.83 20.06
C LEU A 61 24.37 -4.61 20.77
N GLY A 62 24.05 -5.77 21.37
CA GLY A 62 25.02 -6.65 22.02
C GLY A 62 25.85 -7.53 21.07
N ARG A 63 25.61 -7.45 19.75
CA ARG A 63 26.37 -8.25 18.76
C ARG A 63 27.72 -7.58 18.42
N PRO A 64 28.82 -8.35 18.33
CA PRO A 64 30.16 -7.80 18.15
C PRO A 64 30.44 -7.17 16.78
N ASP A 65 29.63 -7.45 15.75
CA ASP A 65 29.91 -7.08 14.34
C ASP A 65 29.19 -5.79 13.87
N LEU A 66 28.88 -4.87 14.78
CA LEU A 66 28.12 -3.66 14.45
C LEU A 66 29.00 -2.49 14.01
N ALA A 67 28.84 -2.04 12.76
CA ALA A 67 29.44 -0.79 12.28
C ALA A 67 28.90 0.44 13.02
N SER A 68 29.72 1.48 13.17
CA SER A 68 29.39 2.73 13.90
C SER A 68 28.11 3.42 13.40
N VAL A 69 27.85 3.34 12.09
CA VAL A 69 26.62 3.87 11.45
C VAL A 69 25.39 3.03 11.83
N GLY A 70 25.55 1.72 12.05
CA GLY A 70 24.49 0.82 12.52
C GLY A 70 24.10 1.09 13.98
N VAL A 71 25.09 1.37 14.84
CA VAL A 71 24.86 1.67 16.26
C VAL A 71 23.99 2.92 16.44
N ARG A 72 24.21 3.99 15.66
CA ARG A 72 23.40 5.22 15.74
C ARG A 72 21.93 4.96 15.42
N LYS A 73 21.65 4.15 14.39
CA LYS A 73 20.28 3.80 13.99
C LYS A 73 19.58 2.96 15.06
N LEU A 74 20.28 1.98 15.64
CA LEU A 74 19.75 1.13 16.70
C LEU A 74 19.48 1.92 17.99
N LEU A 75 20.37 2.86 18.37
CA LEU A 75 20.14 3.73 19.52
C LEU A 75 18.94 4.68 19.31
N LEU A 76 18.73 5.17 18.08
CA LEU A 76 17.57 5.98 17.75
C LEU A 76 16.25 5.19 17.86
N LEU A 77 16.24 3.94 17.36
CA LEU A 77 15.09 3.04 17.52
C LEU A 77 14.82 2.74 18.99
N LEU A 78 15.86 2.45 19.77
CA LEU A 78 15.77 2.22 21.20
C LEU A 78 15.19 3.43 21.94
N ALA A 79 15.62 4.65 21.58
CA ALA A 79 15.10 5.88 22.17
C ALA A 79 13.61 6.04 21.86
N GLY A 80 13.19 5.77 20.61
CA GLY A 80 11.78 5.80 20.21
C GLY A 80 10.89 4.85 21.04
N TYR A 81 11.36 3.63 21.30
CA TYR A 81 10.60 2.65 22.11
C TYR A 81 10.58 2.97 23.61
N THR A 82 11.53 3.75 24.12
CA THR A 82 11.67 4.05 25.55
C THR A 82 11.12 5.43 25.94
N LEU A 83 10.54 6.17 24.99
CA LEU A 83 9.86 7.44 25.20
C LEU A 83 8.34 7.27 25.26
N CYS A 84 7.66 8.04 26.11
CA CYS A 84 6.21 7.99 26.19
C CYS A 84 5.59 8.68 24.96
N ARG A 85 4.56 8.06 24.36
CA ARG A 85 3.89 8.59 23.15
C ARG A 85 3.26 9.96 23.34
N ARG A 86 2.82 10.28 24.56
CA ARG A 86 1.98 11.44 24.83
C ARG A 86 2.73 12.77 24.89
N TRP A 87 4.02 12.76 25.23
CA TRP A 87 4.73 14.01 25.57
C TRP A 87 6.18 14.11 25.11
N HIS A 88 6.89 13.00 24.86
CA HIS A 88 8.34 13.06 24.67
C HIS A 88 8.84 12.26 23.44
N GLN A 89 8.01 12.05 22.42
CA GLN A 89 8.44 11.30 21.21
C GLN A 89 9.50 12.03 20.38
N ASP A 90 9.47 13.36 20.42
CA ASP A 90 10.40 14.27 19.75
C ASP A 90 11.80 14.27 20.36
N GLN A 91 11.96 13.79 21.60
CA GLN A 91 13.25 13.71 22.28
C GLN A 91 14.13 12.52 21.83
N ALA A 92 13.66 11.68 20.90
CA ALA A 92 14.34 10.45 20.50
C ALA A 92 15.77 10.71 19.98
N GLN A 93 15.95 11.74 19.15
CA GLN A 93 17.26 12.07 18.60
C GLN A 93 18.22 12.58 19.68
N GLU A 94 17.74 13.41 20.61
CA GLU A 94 18.54 13.96 21.70
C GLU A 94 19.00 12.85 22.67
N VAL A 95 18.09 11.93 23.00
CA VAL A 95 18.39 10.76 23.84
C VAL A 95 19.40 9.85 23.16
N ALA A 96 19.23 9.55 21.86
CA ALA A 96 20.18 8.72 21.11
C ALA A 96 21.56 9.37 21.02
N ASN A 97 21.63 10.69 20.81
CA ASN A 97 22.89 11.44 20.78
C ASN A 97 23.59 11.44 22.14
N ARG A 98 22.83 11.42 23.25
CA ARG A 98 23.37 11.30 24.61
C ARG A 98 23.89 9.88 24.89
N TRP A 99 23.21 8.86 24.38
CA TRP A 99 23.62 7.46 24.55
C TRP A 99 24.80 7.05 23.69
N PHE A 100 24.94 7.62 22.49
CA PHE A 100 26.01 7.29 21.57
C PHE A 100 27.43 7.39 22.19
N PRO A 101 27.84 8.51 22.81
CA PRO A 101 29.16 8.61 23.43
C PRO A 101 29.30 7.70 24.65
N VAL A 102 28.23 7.42 25.41
CA VAL A 102 28.27 6.51 26.58
C VAL A 102 28.47 5.07 26.13
N PHE A 103 27.80 4.67 25.05
CA PHE A 103 27.93 3.34 24.46
C PHE A 103 29.31 3.16 23.82
N MET A 104 29.82 4.20 23.14
CA MET A 104 31.13 4.16 22.48
C MET A 104 32.30 4.36 23.45
N SER A 105 32.19 5.16 24.51
CA SER A 105 33.29 5.43 25.47
C SER A 105 33.56 4.29 26.44
N VAL A 106 32.61 3.36 26.59
CA VAL A 106 32.81 2.10 27.31
C VAL A 106 33.66 1.12 26.49
N GLY A 107 33.89 1.39 25.20
CA GLY A 107 34.88 0.72 24.36
C GLY A 107 36.08 1.63 24.11
N ASP A 108 37.26 1.23 24.59
CA ASP A 108 38.54 1.77 24.13
C ASP A 108 38.75 1.39 22.65
N TRP A 109 38.14 2.17 21.74
CA TRP A 109 38.35 2.10 20.29
C TRP A 109 39.11 3.34 19.81
N ASP A 110 40.09 3.77 20.60
CA ASP A 110 41.09 4.73 20.14
C ASP A 110 42.23 3.95 19.46
N LYS A 111 41.99 3.55 18.21
CA LYS A 111 43.00 3.21 17.18
C LYS A 111 42.35 2.89 15.83
N GLN A 112 42.52 3.85 14.92
CA GLN A 112 42.68 3.75 13.47
C GLN A 112 41.55 3.13 12.64
N ASP A 113 40.97 3.94 11.75
CA ASP A 113 41.30 3.84 10.33
C ASP A 113 40.87 5.11 9.57
N ASP A 114 41.85 5.99 9.36
CA ASP A 114 41.90 6.86 8.19
C ASP A 114 42.14 5.93 6.99
N SER A 115 41.07 5.46 6.35
CA SER A 115 41.13 4.72 5.10
C SER A 115 40.06 5.26 4.17
N ASP A 116 40.57 5.89 3.11
CA ASP A 116 39.88 6.60 2.06
C ASP A 116 38.82 5.72 1.40
N GLY A 117 37.55 5.93 1.78
CA GLY A 117 36.37 5.41 1.09
C GLY A 117 35.87 6.43 0.09
N GLU A 118 36.47 6.45 -1.09
CA GLU A 118 36.06 7.17 -2.30
C GLU A 118 34.56 6.95 -2.57
N VAL A 119 33.71 7.93 -2.23
CA VAL A 119 32.33 7.99 -2.70
C VAL A 119 32.23 9.13 -3.70
N ASN A 120 32.20 8.72 -4.97
CA ASN A 120 32.11 9.58 -6.13
C ASN A 120 30.67 10.12 -6.27
N ASP A 121 30.42 11.32 -5.75
CA ASP A 121 29.28 12.15 -6.12
C ASP A 121 29.80 13.33 -6.96
N THR A 122 29.98 13.06 -8.25
CA THR A 122 30.20 14.10 -9.25
C THR A 122 28.88 14.80 -9.56
N ASN A 123 28.69 16.00 -8.99
CA ASN A 123 28.33 17.24 -9.69
C ASN A 123 27.48 18.17 -8.80
N ALA A 124 28.07 19.30 -8.36
CA ALA A 124 27.71 20.64 -8.85
C ALA A 124 28.28 21.75 -7.93
N SER A 125 29.41 22.32 -8.37
CA SER A 125 29.84 23.72 -8.20
C SER A 125 29.81 24.33 -6.79
N GLY A 126 30.95 24.29 -6.10
CA GLY A 126 31.20 25.06 -4.88
C GLY A 126 32.64 25.58 -4.71
N ASP A 127 33.55 25.36 -5.67
CA ASP A 127 34.99 25.53 -5.44
C ASP A 127 35.48 27.00 -5.48
N GLU A 128 34.63 27.95 -5.86
CA GLU A 128 34.98 29.38 -5.84
C GLU A 128 34.74 29.99 -4.45
N TYR A 129 33.68 29.55 -3.75
CA TYR A 129 33.32 30.07 -2.43
C TYR A 129 34.22 29.51 -1.31
N ASP A 130 34.68 28.26 -1.42
CA ASP A 130 35.55 27.66 -0.38
C ASP A 130 36.96 28.24 -0.40
N ALA A 131 37.47 28.61 -1.58
CA ALA A 131 38.73 29.33 -1.73
C ALA A 131 38.63 30.79 -1.23
N GLU A 132 37.54 31.51 -1.57
CA GLU A 132 37.28 32.85 -1.03
C GLU A 132 37.12 32.84 0.50
N ILE A 133 36.40 31.86 1.05
CA ILE A 133 36.23 31.72 2.50
C ILE A 133 37.57 31.42 3.18
N HIS A 134 38.43 30.62 2.56
CA HIS A 134 39.77 30.33 3.08
C HIS A 134 40.68 31.57 3.04
N GLU A 135 40.64 32.33 1.95
CA GLU A 135 41.40 33.57 1.78
C GLU A 135 40.94 34.66 2.76
N LEU A 136 39.62 34.84 2.94
CA LEU A 136 39.06 35.76 3.94
C LEU A 136 39.49 35.39 5.36
N ARG A 137 39.60 34.10 5.69
CA ARG A 137 40.10 33.62 6.99
C ARG A 137 41.58 33.95 7.19
N LEU A 138 42.40 33.87 6.14
CA LEU A 138 43.82 34.25 6.19
C LEU A 138 43.99 35.77 6.34
N GLN A 139 43.22 36.56 5.60
CA GLN A 139 43.20 38.02 5.72
C GLN A 139 42.77 38.48 7.12
N LEU A 140 41.76 37.82 7.70
CA LEU A 140 41.32 38.09 9.06
C LEU A 140 42.41 37.77 10.10
N ARG A 141 43.12 36.63 9.95
CA ARG A 141 44.27 36.30 10.81
C ARG A 141 45.39 37.33 10.70
N ALA A 142 45.69 37.81 9.49
CA ALA A 142 46.69 38.84 9.28
C ALA A 142 46.29 40.18 9.93
N LEU A 143 45.02 40.59 9.82
CA LEU A 143 44.50 41.80 10.48
C LEU A 143 44.51 41.69 12.02
N ILE A 144 44.13 40.55 12.57
CA ILE A 144 44.19 40.29 14.02
C ILE A 144 45.64 40.38 14.51
N THR A 145 46.59 39.82 13.74
CA THR A 145 48.02 39.86 14.06
C THR A 145 48.55 41.30 14.00
N ARG A 146 48.17 42.07 12.96
CA ARG A 146 48.53 43.48 12.82
C ARG A 146 47.96 44.35 13.94
N LYS A 147 46.71 44.08 14.37
CA LYS A 147 46.06 44.75 15.51
C LYS A 147 46.75 44.40 16.83
N ARG A 148 47.16 43.15 17.03
CA ARG A 148 47.95 42.72 18.20
C ARG A 148 49.34 43.35 18.23
N ASN A 149 49.96 43.55 17.06
CA ASN A 149 51.31 44.12 16.94
C ASN A 149 51.31 45.64 16.83
N ALA A 150 50.15 46.28 16.66
CA ALA A 150 49.97 47.73 16.82
C ALA A 150 50.02 48.08 18.33
N ARG A 151 51.22 47.99 18.90
CA ARG A 151 51.51 48.50 20.24
C ARG A 151 51.40 50.03 20.20
N PRO A 152 50.65 50.68 21.10
CA PRO A 152 50.69 52.13 21.20
C PRO A 152 52.13 52.58 21.51
N PRO A 153 52.58 53.74 20.97
CA PRO A 153 53.94 54.20 21.20
C PRO A 153 54.22 54.32 22.71
N PRO A 154 55.40 53.89 23.19
CA PRO A 154 55.72 53.92 24.61
C PRO A 154 56.11 55.36 24.99
N GLU A 155 55.10 56.19 25.23
CA GLU A 155 55.09 57.47 25.97
C GLU A 155 53.81 58.25 25.60
N ALA A 156 52.65 57.66 25.88
CA ALA A 156 51.39 58.38 25.77
C ALA A 156 51.04 58.97 27.15
N THR A 157 51.24 60.28 27.32
CA THR A 157 50.53 61.03 28.35
C THR A 157 49.01 60.85 28.12
N TYR A 158 48.19 61.06 29.16
CA TYR A 158 46.72 60.93 29.09
C TYR A 158 46.10 61.68 27.89
N GLU A 159 46.68 62.83 27.54
CA GLU A 159 46.32 63.66 26.39
C GLU A 159 46.64 62.99 25.03
N GLY A 160 47.76 62.25 24.94
CA GLY A 160 48.13 61.47 23.75
C GLY A 160 47.23 60.26 23.52
N ALA A 161 46.69 59.65 24.58
CA ALA A 161 45.69 58.58 24.49
C ALA A 161 44.31 59.11 24.01
N GLN A 162 43.92 60.31 24.44
CA GLN A 162 42.72 60.99 23.92
C GLN A 162 42.88 61.38 22.45
N ALA A 163 44.02 61.94 22.05
CA ALA A 163 44.28 62.28 20.65
C ALA A 163 44.28 61.05 19.72
N TYR A 164 44.77 59.88 20.18
CA TYR A 164 44.70 58.64 19.42
C TYR A 164 43.28 58.08 19.32
N ALA A 165 42.48 58.18 20.38
CA ALA A 165 41.07 57.77 20.38
C ALA A 165 40.20 58.69 19.51
N GLU A 166 40.48 60.00 19.51
CA GLU A 166 39.80 60.98 18.66
C GLU A 166 40.25 60.90 17.20
N ALA A 167 41.52 60.60 16.91
CA ALA A 167 42.00 60.41 15.53
C ALA A 167 41.41 59.17 14.85
N LEU A 168 40.92 58.18 15.63
CA LEU A 168 40.20 57.01 15.13
C LEU A 168 38.71 57.29 14.84
N VAL A 169 38.36 58.50 14.34
CA VAL A 169 37.02 58.82 13.84
C VAL A 169 36.62 57.83 12.74
N TRP A 170 35.92 56.75 13.10
CA TRP A 170 35.11 55.93 12.21
C TRP A 170 33.68 55.64 12.73
N PRO A 171 32.79 56.64 12.97
CA PRO A 171 31.43 56.32 13.43
C PRO A 171 30.31 56.55 12.40
N GLN A 172 30.52 57.37 11.36
CA GLN A 172 29.42 57.79 10.47
C GLN A 172 29.38 57.02 9.14
N ARG A 173 30.53 56.74 8.51
CA ARG A 173 30.60 55.96 7.25
C ARG A 173 30.21 54.49 7.41
N THR A 174 30.20 53.96 8.64
CA THR A 174 29.85 52.56 8.97
C THR A 174 28.35 52.40 9.23
N ARG A 175 27.67 53.37 9.85
CA ARG A 175 26.23 53.29 10.12
C ARG A 175 25.38 53.34 8.85
N GLU A 176 25.67 54.26 7.95
CA GLU A 176 24.96 54.36 6.66
C GLU A 176 25.21 53.12 5.78
N ALA A 177 26.43 52.55 5.82
CA ALA A 177 26.76 51.31 5.13
C ALA A 177 26.03 50.11 5.74
N ASP A 178 25.97 50.03 7.08
CA ASP A 178 25.22 49.00 7.81
C ASP A 178 23.72 49.10 7.56
N GLU A 179 23.16 50.31 7.52
CA GLU A 179 21.75 50.55 7.20
C GLU A 179 21.42 50.15 5.76
N LYS A 180 22.27 50.48 4.80
CA LYS A 180 22.12 50.01 3.40
C LYS A 180 22.20 48.49 3.31
N CYS A 181 23.15 47.85 3.99
CA CYS A 181 23.28 46.40 4.01
C CYS A 181 22.07 45.73 4.68
N ARG A 182 21.51 46.32 5.74
CA ARG A 182 20.25 45.86 6.37
C ARG A 182 19.06 46.02 5.43
N ALA A 183 18.95 47.14 4.74
CA ALA A 183 17.87 47.38 3.77
C ALA A 183 17.95 46.40 2.58
N GLU A 184 19.15 46.10 2.10
CA GLU A 184 19.37 45.11 1.05
C GLU A 184 19.04 43.69 1.52
N ARG A 185 19.47 43.29 2.72
CA ARG A 185 19.08 42.02 3.34
C ARG A 185 17.58 41.91 3.56
N ALA A 186 16.90 43.00 3.93
CA ALA A 186 15.45 43.00 4.06
C ALA A 186 14.77 42.74 2.71
N ARG A 187 15.23 43.40 1.64
CA ARG A 187 14.70 43.20 0.28
C ARG A 187 14.94 41.79 -0.24
N THR A 188 16.11 41.19 0.01
CA THR A 188 16.37 39.81 -0.41
C THR A 188 15.50 38.82 0.35
N VAL A 189 15.29 39.00 1.66
CA VAL A 189 14.36 38.17 2.45
C VAL A 189 12.92 38.32 1.95
N GLU A 190 12.46 39.53 1.63
CA GLU A 190 11.13 39.76 1.06
C GLU A 190 10.98 39.13 -0.34
N ALA A 191 11.99 39.26 -1.19
CA ALA A 191 12.02 38.62 -2.49
C ALA A 191 11.98 37.09 -2.38
N SER A 192 12.74 36.49 -1.44
CA SER A 192 12.69 35.05 -1.17
C SER A 192 11.32 34.60 -0.66
N ARG A 193 10.68 35.36 0.23
CA ARG A 193 9.32 35.07 0.71
C ARG A 193 8.30 35.13 -0.42
N HIS A 194 8.41 36.11 -1.31
CA HIS A 194 7.52 36.23 -2.45
C HIS A 194 7.72 35.07 -3.44
N ALA A 195 8.96 34.71 -3.77
CA ALA A 195 9.26 33.55 -4.60
C ALA A 195 8.74 32.23 -3.99
N GLU A 196 8.88 32.06 -2.68
CA GLU A 196 8.33 30.90 -1.98
C GLU A 196 6.80 30.89 -1.97
N ALA A 197 6.15 32.05 -1.79
CA ALA A 197 4.71 32.17 -1.88
C ALA A 197 4.19 31.80 -3.28
N THR A 198 4.86 32.26 -4.34
CA THR A 198 4.52 31.91 -5.73
C THR A 198 4.67 30.41 -5.99
N ARG A 199 5.76 29.80 -5.51
CA ARG A 199 5.95 28.33 -5.62
C ARG A 199 4.86 27.55 -4.90
N ARG A 200 4.49 27.95 -3.67
CA ARG A 200 3.38 27.31 -2.93
C ARG A 200 2.04 27.47 -3.64
N ALA A 201 1.79 28.63 -4.25
CA ALA A 201 0.57 28.85 -5.03
C ALA A 201 0.52 27.94 -6.27
N GLU A 202 1.65 27.75 -6.95
CA GLU A 202 1.72 26.84 -8.10
C GLU A 202 1.60 25.37 -7.68
N GLU A 203 2.26 24.97 -6.59
CA GLU A 203 2.10 23.64 -6.00
C GLU A 203 0.63 23.35 -5.63
N ALA A 204 -0.08 24.34 -5.10
CA ALA A 204 -1.51 24.22 -4.80
C ALA A 204 -2.36 24.06 -6.06
N ARG A 205 -2.06 24.80 -7.15
CA ARG A 205 -2.75 24.67 -8.44
C ARG A 205 -2.53 23.31 -9.08
N VAL A 206 -1.30 22.80 -9.07
CA VAL A 206 -0.97 21.46 -9.59
C VAL A 206 -1.67 20.37 -8.77
N ALA A 207 -1.73 20.52 -7.44
CA ALA A 207 -2.45 19.58 -6.58
C ALA A 207 -3.97 19.59 -6.85
N GLU A 208 -4.54 20.76 -7.14
CA GLU A 208 -5.96 20.90 -7.51
C GLU A 208 -6.25 20.29 -8.90
N GLU A 209 -5.39 20.55 -9.89
CA GLU A 209 -5.48 19.95 -11.22
C GLU A 209 -5.39 18.42 -11.16
N ALA A 210 -4.48 17.89 -10.34
CA ALA A 210 -4.36 16.44 -10.11
C ALA A 210 -5.63 15.84 -9.48
N ARG A 211 -6.30 16.56 -8.56
CA ARG A 211 -7.58 16.12 -7.99
C ARG A 211 -8.70 16.08 -9.02
N PHE A 212 -8.80 17.11 -9.86
CA PHE A 212 -9.79 17.13 -10.95
C PHE A 212 -9.53 16.03 -11.98
N ALA A 213 -8.27 15.75 -12.32
CA ALA A 213 -7.92 14.65 -13.21
C ALA A 213 -8.31 13.29 -12.62
N GLU A 214 -8.07 13.07 -11.32
CA GLU A 214 -8.47 11.84 -10.64
C GLU A 214 -10.00 11.69 -10.55
N GLU A 215 -10.71 12.77 -10.23
CA GLU A 215 -12.18 12.78 -10.23
C GLU A 215 -12.75 12.47 -11.62
N ALA A 216 -12.16 13.01 -12.69
CA ALA A 216 -12.55 12.71 -14.05
C ALA A 216 -12.29 11.23 -14.43
N ARG A 217 -11.20 10.64 -13.94
CA ARG A 217 -10.91 9.20 -14.13
C ARG A 217 -11.94 8.33 -13.42
N LEU A 218 -12.25 8.63 -12.15
CA LEU A 218 -13.26 7.90 -11.38
C LEU A 218 -14.65 8.02 -12.03
N ALA A 219 -15.01 9.20 -12.54
CA ALA A 219 -16.28 9.40 -13.28
C ALA A 219 -16.33 8.64 -14.61
N LEU A 220 -15.19 8.45 -15.28
CA LEU A 220 -15.12 7.60 -16.48
C LEU A 220 -15.25 6.11 -16.12
N GLU A 221 -14.57 5.68 -15.05
CA GLU A 221 -14.65 4.30 -14.55
C GLU A 221 -16.07 3.94 -14.11
N ALA A 222 -16.76 4.83 -13.39
CA ALA A 222 -18.16 4.65 -13.01
C ALA A 222 -19.08 4.50 -14.23
N ARG A 223 -18.93 5.34 -15.25
CA ARG A 223 -19.69 5.22 -16.51
C ARG A 223 -19.40 3.90 -17.24
N SER A 224 -18.13 3.48 -17.29
CA SER A 224 -17.76 2.20 -17.88
C SER A 224 -18.36 1.01 -17.14
N ALA A 225 -18.48 1.09 -15.81
CA ALA A 225 -19.13 0.06 -15.00
C ALA A 225 -20.65 0.03 -15.24
N GLU A 226 -21.29 1.19 -15.32
CA GLU A 226 -22.72 1.30 -15.69
C GLU A 226 -22.99 0.72 -17.07
N ASP A 227 -22.18 1.07 -18.08
CA ASP A 227 -22.30 0.52 -19.44
C ASP A 227 -22.12 -1.01 -19.45
N ALA A 228 -21.20 -1.55 -18.66
CA ALA A 228 -21.02 -2.99 -18.51
C ALA A 228 -22.25 -3.67 -17.89
N CYS A 229 -22.82 -3.10 -16.81
CA CYS A 229 -24.04 -3.60 -16.20
C CYS A 229 -25.24 -3.56 -17.17
N LEU A 230 -25.37 -2.49 -17.97
CA LEU A 230 -26.41 -2.39 -19.00
C LEU A 230 -26.23 -3.45 -20.10
N ALA A 231 -24.98 -3.72 -20.51
CA ALA A 231 -24.68 -4.74 -21.50
C ALA A 231 -24.98 -6.15 -20.97
N GLU A 232 -24.70 -6.44 -19.70
CA GLU A 232 -25.05 -7.70 -19.05
C GLU A 232 -26.57 -7.86 -18.95
N ALA A 233 -27.29 -6.83 -18.47
CA ALA A 233 -28.75 -6.85 -18.41
C ALA A 233 -29.39 -7.08 -19.79
N ALA A 234 -28.82 -6.51 -20.86
CA ALA A 234 -29.28 -6.75 -22.22
C ALA A 234 -29.04 -8.20 -22.68
N ARG A 235 -27.93 -8.83 -22.28
CA ARG A 235 -27.65 -10.24 -22.57
C ARG A 235 -28.61 -11.16 -21.83
N GLU A 236 -28.87 -10.92 -20.55
CA GLU A 236 -29.83 -11.68 -19.75
C GLU A 236 -31.24 -11.58 -20.34
N ALA A 237 -31.67 -10.37 -20.72
CA ALA A 237 -32.95 -10.16 -21.39
C ALA A 237 -33.03 -10.92 -22.72
N ALA A 238 -31.96 -10.92 -23.52
CA ALA A 238 -31.90 -11.67 -24.78
C ALA A 238 -31.93 -13.18 -24.55
N GLU A 239 -31.26 -13.69 -23.51
CA GLU A 239 -31.29 -15.10 -23.14
C GLU A 239 -32.68 -15.53 -22.67
N GLU A 240 -33.35 -14.71 -21.85
CA GLU A 240 -34.71 -14.96 -21.41
C GLU A 240 -35.70 -15.00 -22.59
N GLN A 241 -35.54 -14.11 -23.58
CA GLN A 241 -36.33 -14.17 -24.81
C GLN A 241 -36.06 -15.46 -25.60
N ARG A 242 -34.80 -15.90 -25.70
CA ARG A 242 -34.46 -17.17 -26.35
C ARG A 242 -35.11 -18.35 -25.65
N ARG A 243 -35.06 -18.42 -24.32
CA ARG A 243 -35.71 -19.46 -23.52
C ARG A 243 -37.22 -19.48 -23.73
N LYS A 244 -37.87 -18.30 -23.81
CA LYS A 244 -39.30 -18.20 -24.13
C LYS A 244 -39.64 -18.73 -25.52
N VAL A 245 -38.84 -18.37 -26.52
CA VAL A 245 -39.03 -18.85 -27.90
C VAL A 245 -38.80 -20.37 -27.97
N GLU A 246 -37.78 -20.89 -27.30
CA GLU A 246 -37.51 -22.33 -27.24
C GLU A 246 -38.64 -23.10 -26.55
N HIS A 247 -39.13 -22.60 -25.42
CA HIS A 247 -40.27 -23.19 -24.71
C HIS A 247 -41.55 -23.15 -25.53
N GLN A 248 -41.82 -22.04 -26.24
CA GLN A 248 -42.94 -21.95 -27.17
C GLN A 248 -42.82 -22.98 -28.30
N ALA A 249 -41.63 -23.09 -28.91
CA ALA A 249 -41.38 -24.07 -29.95
C ALA A 249 -41.50 -25.51 -29.44
N GLU A 250 -41.13 -25.79 -28.19
CA GLU A 250 -41.33 -27.10 -27.56
C GLU A 250 -42.80 -27.41 -27.35
N CYS A 251 -43.57 -26.48 -26.78
CA CYS A 251 -45.00 -26.64 -26.60
C CYS A 251 -45.73 -26.85 -27.95
N GLU A 252 -45.29 -26.16 -29.00
CA GLU A 252 -45.79 -26.37 -30.37
C GLU A 252 -45.43 -27.76 -30.92
N ARG A 253 -44.20 -28.26 -30.68
CA ARG A 253 -43.80 -29.61 -31.08
C ARG A 253 -44.64 -30.67 -30.37
N GLU A 254 -44.81 -30.57 -29.05
CA GLU A 254 -45.64 -31.49 -28.29
C GLU A 254 -47.09 -31.52 -28.80
N LYS A 255 -47.65 -30.34 -29.12
CA LYS A 255 -48.99 -30.25 -29.71
C LYS A 255 -49.05 -30.96 -31.08
N GLN A 256 -48.06 -30.75 -31.94
CA GLN A 256 -47.98 -31.42 -33.24
C GLN A 256 -47.85 -32.94 -33.08
N GLU A 257 -47.05 -33.41 -32.12
CA GLU A 257 -46.90 -34.84 -31.83
C GLU A 257 -48.23 -35.47 -31.37
N VAL A 258 -48.99 -34.78 -30.51
CA VAL A 258 -50.33 -35.22 -30.09
C VAL A 258 -51.29 -35.24 -31.27
N GLU A 259 -51.29 -34.23 -32.13
CA GLU A 259 -52.15 -34.18 -33.33
C GLU A 259 -51.80 -35.31 -34.33
N VAL A 260 -50.51 -35.55 -34.57
CA VAL A 260 -50.04 -36.65 -35.43
C VAL A 260 -50.37 -38.00 -34.79
N GLY A 261 -50.19 -38.15 -33.47
CA GLY A 261 -50.57 -39.34 -32.72
C GLY A 261 -52.06 -39.65 -32.82
N ALA A 262 -52.92 -38.64 -32.64
CA ALA A 262 -54.37 -38.77 -32.79
C ALA A 262 -54.76 -39.16 -34.22
N ARG A 263 -54.11 -38.58 -35.24
CA ARG A 263 -54.36 -38.91 -36.64
C ARG A 263 -53.95 -40.34 -36.98
N THR A 264 -52.76 -40.77 -36.53
CA THR A 264 -52.27 -42.14 -36.79
C THR A 264 -53.14 -43.19 -36.10
N GLU A 265 -53.62 -42.90 -34.88
CA GLU A 265 -54.56 -43.77 -34.17
C GLU A 265 -55.92 -43.85 -34.88
N CYS A 266 -56.44 -42.73 -35.37
CA CYS A 266 -57.68 -42.70 -36.18
C CYS A 266 -57.52 -43.53 -37.47
N ASP A 267 -56.40 -43.39 -38.17
CA ASP A 267 -56.09 -44.18 -39.37
C ASP A 267 -55.96 -45.68 -39.06
N ARG A 268 -55.36 -46.04 -37.92
CA ARG A 268 -55.25 -47.42 -37.44
C ARG A 268 -56.63 -48.02 -37.17
N LEU A 269 -57.47 -47.33 -36.40
CA LEU A 269 -58.84 -47.75 -36.09
C LEU A 269 -59.70 -47.85 -37.36
N ALA A 270 -59.52 -46.93 -38.32
CA ALA A 270 -60.21 -46.99 -39.61
C ALA A 270 -59.82 -48.23 -40.41
N LYS A 271 -58.53 -48.60 -40.45
CA LYS A 271 -58.05 -49.83 -41.10
C LYS A 271 -58.59 -51.08 -40.42
N GLU A 272 -58.54 -51.16 -39.10
CA GLU A 272 -59.08 -52.28 -38.32
C GLU A 272 -60.59 -52.46 -38.56
N LYS A 273 -61.34 -51.36 -38.56
CA LYS A 273 -62.77 -51.38 -38.83
C LYS A 273 -63.08 -51.79 -40.27
N ALA A 274 -62.29 -51.34 -41.25
CA ALA A 274 -62.41 -51.78 -42.63
C ALA A 274 -62.10 -53.27 -42.81
N GLU A 275 -61.09 -53.78 -42.10
CA GLU A 275 -60.79 -55.22 -42.05
C GLU A 275 -61.91 -56.03 -41.41
N GLN A 276 -62.49 -55.54 -40.32
CA GLN A 276 -63.65 -56.16 -39.70
C GLN A 276 -64.83 -56.23 -40.68
N TYR A 277 -65.15 -55.13 -41.36
CA TYR A 277 -66.20 -55.14 -42.39
C TYR A 277 -65.91 -56.11 -43.53
N ARG A 278 -64.65 -56.27 -43.95
CA ARG A 278 -64.27 -57.30 -44.93
C ARG A 278 -64.53 -58.71 -44.39
N ARG A 279 -64.10 -59.02 -43.16
CA ARG A 279 -64.32 -60.33 -42.52
C ARG A 279 -65.81 -60.65 -42.37
N ASP A 280 -66.61 -59.69 -41.93
CA ASP A 280 -68.07 -59.85 -41.78
C ASP A 280 -68.73 -60.07 -43.14
N GLY A 281 -68.27 -59.35 -44.18
CA GLY A 281 -68.70 -59.56 -45.56
C GLY A 281 -68.35 -60.95 -46.09
N ASP A 282 -67.10 -61.40 -45.92
CA ASP A 282 -66.63 -62.73 -46.34
C ASP A 282 -67.40 -63.84 -45.60
N TRP A 283 -67.65 -63.66 -44.30
CA TRP A 283 -68.46 -64.58 -43.50
C TRP A 283 -69.89 -64.68 -44.04
N MET A 284 -70.55 -63.55 -44.35
CA MET A 284 -71.89 -63.57 -44.95
C MET A 284 -71.92 -64.30 -46.31
N VAL A 285 -70.89 -64.13 -47.14
CA VAL A 285 -70.78 -64.84 -48.43
C VAL A 285 -70.60 -66.35 -48.22
N GLN A 286 -69.75 -66.76 -47.27
CA GLN A 286 -69.56 -68.17 -46.93
C GLN A 286 -70.84 -68.79 -46.36
N GLU A 287 -71.56 -68.08 -45.49
CA GLU A 287 -72.84 -68.50 -44.93
C GLU A 287 -73.87 -68.74 -46.04
N ALA A 288 -73.98 -67.80 -46.98
CA ALA A 288 -74.86 -67.92 -48.14
C ALA A 288 -74.50 -69.13 -49.02
N HIS A 289 -73.21 -69.30 -49.33
CA HIS A 289 -72.73 -70.47 -50.07
C HIS A 289 -72.98 -71.78 -49.30
N HIS A 290 -72.82 -71.78 -47.96
CA HIS A 290 -73.11 -72.94 -47.14
C HIS A 290 -74.59 -73.29 -47.17
N ALA A 291 -75.48 -72.31 -47.01
CA ALA A 291 -76.92 -72.49 -47.11
C ALA A 291 -77.32 -73.02 -48.50
N GLU A 292 -76.77 -72.46 -49.58
CA GLU A 292 -77.01 -72.94 -50.94
C GLU A 292 -76.54 -74.39 -51.11
N THR A 293 -75.32 -74.73 -50.69
CA THR A 293 -74.83 -76.11 -50.77
C THR A 293 -75.62 -77.09 -49.89
N GLN A 294 -76.16 -76.65 -48.74
CA GLN A 294 -77.05 -77.47 -47.92
C GLN A 294 -78.37 -77.73 -48.65
N THR A 295 -79.01 -76.69 -49.22
CA THR A 295 -80.26 -76.89 -49.97
C THR A 295 -80.08 -77.85 -51.14
N TRP A 296 -78.95 -77.77 -51.86
CA TRP A 296 -78.59 -78.74 -52.91
C TRP A 296 -78.39 -80.15 -52.35
N ARG A 297 -77.67 -80.29 -51.22
CA ARG A 297 -77.51 -81.59 -50.55
C ARG A 297 -78.84 -82.20 -50.10
N ASP A 298 -79.72 -81.41 -49.52
CA ASP A 298 -81.04 -81.85 -49.07
C ASP A 298 -81.94 -82.23 -50.25
N ALA A 299 -81.88 -81.47 -51.34
CA ALA A 299 -82.57 -81.81 -52.59
C ALA A 299 -82.02 -83.11 -53.20
N TRP A 300 -80.70 -83.28 -53.25
CA TRP A 300 -80.06 -84.50 -53.73
C TRP A 300 -80.46 -85.72 -52.88
N THR A 301 -80.43 -85.58 -51.55
CA THR A 301 -80.79 -86.64 -50.61
C THR A 301 -82.25 -87.08 -50.82
N ARG A 302 -83.17 -86.10 -50.93
CA ARG A 302 -84.59 -86.37 -51.26
C ARG A 302 -84.77 -87.09 -52.59
N CYS A 303 -84.02 -86.70 -53.63
CA CYS A 303 -84.03 -87.40 -54.91
C CYS A 303 -83.52 -88.83 -54.77
N THR A 304 -82.40 -89.06 -54.08
CA THR A 304 -81.84 -90.41 -53.90
C THR A 304 -82.74 -91.33 -53.08
N GLU A 305 -83.40 -90.82 -52.04
CA GLU A 305 -84.41 -91.56 -51.29
C GLU A 305 -85.63 -91.90 -52.16
N ALA A 306 -86.06 -90.97 -53.03
CA ALA A 306 -87.15 -91.22 -53.97
C ALA A 306 -86.77 -92.28 -55.02
N PHE A 307 -85.55 -92.24 -55.58
CA PHE A 307 -85.04 -93.26 -56.50
C PHE A 307 -84.88 -94.63 -55.81
N GLY A 308 -84.42 -94.66 -54.56
CA GLY A 308 -84.31 -95.89 -53.77
C GLY A 308 -85.66 -96.58 -53.53
N LYS A 309 -86.75 -95.80 -53.41
CA LYS A 309 -88.13 -96.31 -53.29
C LYS A 309 -88.71 -96.85 -54.61
N ILE A 310 -88.10 -96.55 -55.76
CA ILE A 310 -88.55 -97.00 -57.09
C ILE A 310 -87.87 -98.32 -57.49
N LEU A 311 -86.71 -98.66 -56.88
CA LEU A 311 -85.90 -99.84 -57.20
C LEU A 311 -86.08 -101.02 -56.21
N CYS A 312 -87.04 -100.94 -55.28
CA CYS A 312 -87.48 -102.01 -54.39
C CYS A 312 -88.98 -102.26 -54.60
#